data_AF-A0A0P9CM53-F1
#
_entry.id   AF-A0A0P9CM53-F1
#
_cell.length_a   1.000
_cell.length_b   1.000
_cell.length_c   1.000
_cell.angle_alpha   90.00
_cell.angle_beta   90.00
_cell.angle_gamma   90.00
#
_symmetry.space_group_name_H-M   'P 1'
#
loop_
_entity.id
_entity.type
_entity.pdbx_description
1 polymer ?
#
loop_
_entity_poly.entity_id
_entity_poly.type
_entity_poly.pdbx_seq_one_letter_code
_entity_poly.pdbx_strand_id
1 'polypeptide(L)'
;MTSSNFSLISRQELMDLCWNQGLSDVQIAQMYNVTVNQVHEKRRRMNLIHGQVTAEQLQRIVSMTERIKGLPLEAITEIEAIVNRYQ
;
A
#
# COMPACT_ATOMS: atom_id res chain seq x y z
N MET A 1 -14.38 3.99 25.21
CA MET A 1 -14.91 2.67 24.78
C MET A 1 -15.68 2.88 23.49
N THR A 2 -15.02 2.79 22.33
CA THR A 2 -15.74 2.73 21.05
C THR A 2 -16.00 1.26 20.74
N SER A 3 -17.16 0.77 21.16
CA SER A 3 -17.71 -0.54 20.79
C SER A 3 -18.13 -0.56 19.32
N SER A 4 -17.27 -0.05 18.43
CA SER A 4 -17.50 -0.04 16.99
C SER A 4 -17.08 -1.40 16.46
N ASN A 5 -18.02 -2.15 15.92
CA ASN A 5 -17.75 -3.47 15.33
C ASN A 5 -16.68 -3.35 14.24
N PHE A 6 -15.58 -4.12 14.34
CA PHE A 6 -14.52 -4.11 13.33
C PHE A 6 -15.04 -4.40 11.93
N SER A 7 -16.12 -5.18 11.81
CA SER A 7 -16.75 -5.46 10.50
C SER A 7 -17.31 -4.22 9.81
N LEU A 8 -17.60 -3.15 10.56
CA LEU A 8 -18.19 -1.90 10.06
C LEU A 8 -17.19 -0.74 9.97
N ILE A 9 -15.95 -0.92 10.42
CA ILE A 9 -14.92 0.12 10.30
C ILE A 9 -14.80 0.59 8.84
N SER A 10 -14.81 1.90 8.64
CA SER A 10 -14.64 2.48 7.32
C SER A 10 -13.18 2.38 6.87
N ARG A 11 -12.95 2.52 5.55
CA ARG A 11 -11.60 2.59 5.00
C ARG A 11 -10.81 3.76 5.58
N GLN A 12 -11.46 4.91 5.74
CA GLN A 12 -10.81 6.12 6.27
C GLN A 12 -10.35 5.93 7.71
N GLU A 13 -11.20 5.38 8.58
CA GLU A 13 -10.85 5.10 9.97
C GLU A 13 -9.70 4.09 10.06
N LEU A 14 -9.76 2.99 9.30
CA LEU A 14 -8.69 2.00 9.31
C LEU A 14 -7.37 2.59 8.77
N MET A 15 -7.44 3.47 7.77
CA MET A 15 -6.29 4.21 7.25
C MET A 15 -5.69 5.14 8.30
N ASP A 16 -6.51 5.90 9.03
CA ASP A 16 -6.04 6.81 10.08
C ASP A 16 -5.35 6.04 11.21
N LEU A 17 -5.89 4.90 11.63
CA LEU A 17 -5.25 4.02 12.63
C LEU A 17 -3.89 3.51 12.14
N CYS A 18 -3.82 3.01 10.90
CA CYS A 18 -2.60 2.39 10.36
C CYS A 18 -1.51 3.42 10.01
N TRP A 19 -1.89 4.53 9.38
CA TRP A 19 -0.94 5.44 8.72
C TRP A 19 -0.71 6.71 9.52
N ASN A 20 -1.77 7.32 10.05
CA ASN A 20 -1.66 8.59 10.76
C ASN A 20 -1.29 8.39 12.24
N GLN A 21 -1.84 7.33 12.85
CA GLN A 21 -1.54 6.97 14.25
C GLN A 21 -0.42 5.93 14.36
N GLY A 22 0.00 5.32 13.23
CA GLY A 22 1.10 4.36 13.19
C GLY A 22 0.85 3.07 13.97
N LEU A 23 -0.41 2.69 14.19
CA LEU A 23 -0.75 1.49 14.95
C LEU A 23 -0.47 0.24 14.12
N SER A 24 0.15 -0.75 14.77
CA SER A 24 0.35 -2.08 14.21
C SER A 24 -0.95 -2.90 14.17
N ASP A 25 -0.99 -3.92 13.29
CA ASP A 25 -2.14 -4.84 13.21
C ASP A 25 -2.45 -5.52 14.55
N VAL A 26 -1.43 -5.73 15.39
CA VAL A 26 -1.58 -6.28 16.75
C VAL A 26 -2.33 -5.32 17.67
N GLN A 27 -1.95 -4.04 17.65
CA GLN A 27 -2.62 -3.01 18.46
C GLN A 27 -4.06 -2.80 18.01
N ILE A 28 -4.30 -2.75 16.69
CA ILE A 28 -5.65 -2.62 16.14
C ILE A 28 -6.49 -3.86 16.50
N ALA A 29 -5.91 -5.06 16.41
CA ALA A 29 -6.58 -6.30 16.81
C ALA A 29 -7.03 -6.28 18.27
N GLN A 30 -6.17 -5.82 19.18
CA GLN A 30 -6.49 -5.66 20.61
C GLN A 30 -7.58 -4.61 20.84
N MET A 31 -7.54 -3.48 20.16
CA MET A 31 -8.54 -2.40 20.30
C MET A 31 -9.96 -2.87 19.92
N TYR A 32 -10.07 -3.73 18.91
CA TYR A 32 -11.34 -4.18 18.37
C TYR A 32 -11.73 -5.60 18.80
N ASN A 33 -10.92 -6.26 19.63
CA ASN A 33 -11.08 -7.66 20.04
C ASN A 33 -11.25 -8.62 18.84
N VAL A 34 -10.38 -8.46 17.83
CA VAL A 34 -10.32 -9.29 16.62
C VAL A 34 -8.93 -9.92 16.48
N THR A 35 -8.75 -10.80 15.52
CA THR A 35 -7.42 -11.38 15.23
C THR A 35 -6.60 -10.47 14.33
N VAL A 36 -5.27 -10.56 14.43
CA VAL A 36 -4.32 -9.87 13.54
C VAL A 36 -4.61 -10.20 12.07
N ASN A 37 -4.95 -11.46 11.77
CA ASN A 37 -5.31 -11.88 10.42
C ASN A 37 -6.55 -11.17 9.88
N GLN A 38 -7.57 -10.95 10.72
CA GLN A 38 -8.76 -10.19 10.33
C GLN A 38 -8.41 -8.74 9.99
N VAL A 39 -7.51 -8.12 10.77
CA VAL A 39 -7.02 -6.76 10.47
C VAL A 39 -6.26 -6.74 9.16
N HIS A 40 -5.32 -7.67 8.99
CA HIS A 40 -4.50 -7.77 7.78
C HIS A 40 -5.33 -8.00 6.52
N GLU A 41 -6.27 -8.96 6.54
CA GLU A 41 -7.17 -9.21 5.42
C GLU A 41 -8.03 -7.99 5.10
N LYS A 42 -8.54 -7.29 6.12
CA LYS A 42 -9.38 -6.12 5.90
C LYS A 42 -8.58 -4.95 5.33
N ARG A 43 -7.35 -4.72 5.81
CA ARG A 43 -6.40 -3.78 5.21
C ARG A 43 -6.11 -4.12 3.75
N ARG A 44 -5.91 -5.40 3.43
CA ARG A 44 -5.71 -5.87 2.06
C ARG A 44 -6.91 -5.56 1.16
N ARG A 45 -8.12 -5.93 1.60
CA ARG A 45 -9.37 -5.67 0.85
C ARG A 45 -9.63 -4.18 0.64
N MET A 46 -9.11 -3.33 1.52
CA MET A 46 -9.24 -1.87 1.46
C MET A 46 -8.04 -1.16 0.81
N ASN A 47 -7.05 -1.91 0.29
CA ASN A 47 -5.81 -1.36 -0.28
C ASN A 47 -5.04 -0.44 0.71
N LEU A 48 -4.84 -0.92 1.95
CA LEU A 48 -4.16 -0.20 3.05
C LEU A 48 -2.85 -0.85 3.51
N ILE A 49 -2.31 -1.81 2.74
CA ILE A 49 -1.02 -2.43 3.05
C ILE A 49 0.10 -1.46 2.66
N HIS A 50 0.95 -1.14 3.63
CA HIS A 50 2.09 -0.25 3.42
C HIS A 50 3.06 -0.88 2.41
N GLY A 51 3.56 -0.08 1.46
CA GLY A 51 4.44 -0.56 0.38
C GLY A 51 3.73 -1.18 -0.82
N GLN A 52 2.39 -1.28 -0.83
CA GLN A 52 1.66 -1.60 -2.05
C GLN A 52 1.45 -0.35 -2.89
N VAL A 53 1.89 -0.44 -4.15
CA VAL A 53 1.62 0.55 -5.18
C VAL A 53 0.10 0.77 -5.27
N THR A 54 -0.37 2.01 -5.09
CA THR A 54 -1.79 2.35 -5.30
C THR A 54 -2.20 2.08 -6.76
N ALA A 55 -3.50 1.99 -7.04
CA ALA A 55 -3.98 1.77 -8.41
C ALA A 55 -3.48 2.88 -9.36
N GLU A 56 -3.47 4.13 -8.89
CA GLU A 56 -2.98 5.29 -9.63
C GLU A 56 -1.47 5.23 -9.86
N GLN A 57 -0.70 4.86 -8.82
CA GLN A 57 0.74 4.67 -8.95
C GLN A 57 1.07 3.51 -9.90
N LEU A 58 0.29 2.42 -9.88
CA LEU A 58 0.48 1.26 -10.75
C LEU A 58 0.19 1.65 -12.20
N GLN A 59 -0.91 2.37 -12.44
CA GLN A 59 -1.24 2.89 -13.76
C GLN A 59 -0.12 3.80 -14.30
N ARG A 60 0.45 4.65 -13.44
CA ARG A 60 1.59 5.51 -13.79
C ARG A 60 2.84 4.69 -14.13
N ILE A 61 3.15 3.66 -13.34
CA ILE A 61 4.29 2.75 -13.61
C ILE A 61 4.10 2.05 -14.95
N VAL A 62 2.93 1.45 -15.20
CA VAL A 62 2.63 0.78 -16.49
C VAL A 62 2.76 1.76 -17.65
N SER A 63 2.19 2.96 -17.53
CA SER A 63 2.28 3.98 -18.57
C SER A 63 3.73 4.42 -18.84
N MET A 64 4.56 4.51 -17.79
CA MET A 64 5.99 4.79 -17.94
C MET A 64 6.71 3.65 -18.66
N THR A 65 6.44 2.39 -18.29
CA THR A 65 7.04 1.23 -18.94
C THR A 65 6.72 1.17 -20.43
N GLU A 66 5.48 1.45 -20.84
CA GLU A 66 5.12 1.51 -22.27
C GLU A 66 5.89 2.58 -23.02
N ARG A 67 6.15 3.74 -22.40
CA ARG A 67 6.96 4.81 -23.00
C ARG A 67 8.43 4.41 -23.13
N ILE A 68 8.97 3.69 -22.15
CA ILE A 68 10.37 3.24 -22.15
C ILE A 68 10.65 2.29 -23.32
N LYS A 69 9.69 1.43 -23.69
CA LYS A 69 9.85 0.48 -24.82
C LYS A 69 10.15 1.16 -26.16
N GLY A 70 9.73 2.42 -26.33
CA GLY A 70 9.95 3.19 -27.55
C GLY A 70 11.23 4.04 -27.54
N LEU A 71 12.02 4.01 -26.48
CA LEU A 71 13.22 4.83 -26.35
C LEU A 71 14.41 4.23 -27.12
N PRO A 72 15.36 5.07 -27.58
CA PRO A 72 16.62 4.58 -28.13
C PRO A 72 17.46 3.89 -27.04
N LEU A 73 18.37 3.01 -27.46
CA LEU A 73 19.11 2.11 -26.57
C LEU A 73 19.93 2.87 -25.52
N GLU A 74 20.51 4.01 -25.89
CA GLU A 74 21.31 4.86 -25.00
C GLU A 74 20.50 5.34 -23.79
N ALA A 75 19.24 5.71 -24.01
CA ALA A 75 18.35 6.13 -22.94
C ALA A 75 17.94 4.97 -22.02
N ILE A 76 17.84 3.75 -22.57
CA ILE A 76 17.58 2.54 -21.76
C ILE A 76 18.77 2.28 -20.83
N THR A 77 20.01 2.40 -21.31
CA THR A 77 21.22 2.24 -20.49
C THR A 77 21.28 3.25 -19.34
N GLU A 78 20.87 4.50 -19.57
CA GLU A 78 20.77 5.50 -18.49
C GLU A 78 19.73 5.12 -17.43
N ILE A 79 18.58 4.59 -17.86
CA ILE A 79 17.52 4.12 -16.96
C ILE A 79 18.01 2.93 -16.12
N GLU A 80 18.67 1.94 -16.73
CA GLU A 80 19.26 0.80 -16.02
C GLU A 80 20.25 1.26 -14.94
N ALA A 81 21.12 2.23 -15.27
CA ALA A 81 22.07 2.79 -14.31
C ALA A 81 21.39 3.52 -13.12
N ILE A 82 20.17 4.03 -13.29
CA ILE A 82 19.38 4.60 -12.20
C ILE A 82 18.76 3.48 -11.37
N VAL A 83 18.14 2.48 -12.00
CA VAL A 83 17.50 1.34 -11.31
C VAL A 83 18.50 0.59 -10.44
N ASN A 84 19.70 0.32 -10.96
CA ASN A 84 20.77 -0.38 -10.23
C ASN A 84 21.26 0.35 -8.98
N ARG A 85 20.99 1.66 -8.80
CA ARG A 85 21.36 2.40 -7.58
C ARG A 85 20.43 2.15 -6.40
N TYR A 86 19.24 1.63 -6.66
CA TYR A 86 18.20 1.40 -5.66
C TYR A 86 17.91 -0.09 -5.44
N GLN A 87 18.72 -0.98 -6.03
CA GLN A 87 18.74 -2.42 -5.81
C GLN A 87 19.93 -2.80 -4.93
#